data_AF-A2IAB7-F1
#
_entry.id   AF-A2IAB7-F1
#
_cell.length_a   1.000
_cell.length_b   1.000
_cell.length_c   1.000
_cell.angle_alpha   90.00
_cell.angle_beta   90.00
_cell.angle_gamma   90.00
#
_symmetry.space_group_name_H-M   'P 1'
#
loop_
_entity.id
_entity.type
_entity.pdbx_description
1 polymer ?
#
loop_
_entity_poly.entity_id
_entity_poly.type
_entity_poly.pdbx_seq_one_letter_code
_entity_poly.pdbx_strand_id
1 'polypeptide(L)'
;MKCIFLFVLICLTVQFSYSWKVSEKCLKKGDNTDKTIDIADSAAEIENLCELSQREVQRENKCNEYCKTSCDANHGVCGSTDFGPDQEPQHCYCYAESDF
;
A
#
# COMPACT_ATOMS: atom_id res chain seq x y z
N MET A 1 -14.00 21.06 32.46
CA MET A 1 -14.05 19.60 32.23
C MET A 1 -14.73 19.19 30.92
N LYS A 2 -15.70 19.95 30.37
CA LYS A 2 -16.32 19.67 29.05
C LYS A 2 -15.36 19.80 27.85
N CYS A 3 -14.38 20.70 27.93
CA CYS A 3 -13.43 20.94 26.83
C CYS A 3 -12.44 19.78 26.61
N ILE A 4 -12.13 19.00 27.65
CA ILE A 4 -11.20 17.85 27.56
C ILE A 4 -11.86 16.71 26.77
N PHE A 5 -13.15 16.46 27.01
CA PHE A 5 -13.91 15.45 26.25
C PHE A 5 -14.02 15.79 24.76
N LEU A 6 -14.19 17.08 24.42
CA LEU A 6 -14.18 17.55 23.03
C LEU A 6 -12.82 17.30 22.37
N PHE A 7 -11.72 17.57 23.07
CA PHE A 7 -10.37 17.36 22.54
C PHE A 7 -10.07 15.87 22.31
N VAL A 8 -10.48 15.00 23.24
CA VAL A 8 -10.32 13.54 23.10
C VAL A 8 -11.17 13.00 21.93
N LEU A 9 -12.41 13.48 21.77
CA LEU A 9 -13.26 13.11 20.63
C LEU A 9 -12.65 13.53 19.29
N ILE A 10 -12.09 14.73 19.20
CA ILE A 10 -11.41 15.21 17.98
C ILE A 10 -10.18 14.35 17.68
N CYS A 11 -9.35 14.05 18.68
CA CYS A 11 -8.19 13.17 18.52
C CYS A 11 -8.58 11.77 18.01
N LEU A 12 -9.67 11.20 18.52
CA LEU A 12 -10.18 9.89 18.05
C LEU A 12 -10.69 9.94 16.61
N THR A 13 -11.32 11.04 16.18
CA THR A 13 -11.78 11.19 14.79
C THR A 13 -10.63 11.36 13.79
N VAL A 14 -9.54 12.00 14.20
CA VAL A 14 -8.34 12.19 13.35
C VAL A 14 -7.61 10.86 13.14
N GLN A 15 -7.50 10.01 14.17
CA GLN A 15 -6.86 8.70 14.01
C GLN A 15 -7.61 7.76 13.06
N PHE A 16 -8.93 7.90 12.93
CA PHE A 16 -9.74 7.08 12.02
C PHE A 16 -9.67 7.51 10.55
N SER A 17 -9.01 8.62 10.23
CA SER A 17 -9.05 9.23 8.89
C SER A 17 -7.85 8.86 7.99
N TYR A 18 -6.93 8.02 8.46
CA TYR A 18 -5.74 7.59 7.72
C TYR A 18 -5.92 6.25 6.99
N SER A 19 -7.16 5.85 6.69
CA SER A 19 -7.38 4.71 5.79
C SER A 19 -7.13 5.15 4.35
N TRP A 20 -5.98 4.75 3.80
CA TRP A 20 -5.70 4.88 2.39
C TRP A 20 -6.60 3.93 1.60
N LYS A 21 -7.18 4.43 0.51
CA LYS A 21 -8.08 3.66 -0.35
C LYS A 21 -7.41 3.41 -1.69
N VAL A 22 -7.34 2.15 -2.10
CA VAL A 22 -6.87 1.76 -3.43
C VAL A 22 -8.01 1.21 -4.26
N SER A 23 -7.90 1.29 -5.58
CA SER A 23 -8.87 0.64 -6.48
C SER A 23 -8.72 -0.89 -6.45
N GLU A 24 -9.79 -1.65 -6.68
CA GLU A 24 -9.70 -3.10 -6.90
C GLU A 24 -8.74 -3.45 -8.04
N LYS A 25 -8.66 -2.57 -9.04
CA LYS A 25 -7.71 -2.65 -10.16
C LYS A 25 -6.25 -2.63 -9.73
N CYS A 26 -5.91 -1.91 -8.65
CA CYS A 26 -4.57 -1.94 -8.06
C CYS A 26 -4.23 -3.36 -7.60
N LEU A 27 -5.11 -3.98 -6.80
CA LEU A 27 -4.85 -5.25 -6.12
C LEU A 27 -5.00 -6.47 -7.03
N LYS A 28 -5.89 -6.41 -8.02
CA LYS A 28 -6.19 -7.54 -8.90
C LYS A 28 -5.96 -7.21 -10.36
N LYS A 29 -5.06 -7.98 -10.98
CA LYS A 29 -4.82 -7.98 -12.41
C LYS A 29 -6.01 -8.65 -13.14
N GLY A 30 -7.16 -7.99 -13.27
CA GLY A 30 -8.22 -8.54 -14.12
C GLY A 30 -9.62 -7.95 -14.04
N ASP A 31 -10.04 -7.39 -12.90
CA ASP A 31 -11.39 -6.81 -12.77
C ASP A 31 -11.34 -5.29 -12.72
N ASN A 32 -11.89 -4.67 -13.76
CA ASN A 32 -11.92 -3.22 -13.96
C ASN A 32 -13.16 -2.65 -13.24
N THR A 33 -13.24 -2.85 -11.93
CA THR A 33 -14.30 -2.34 -11.08
C THR A 33 -13.83 -1.06 -10.39
N ASP A 34 -14.63 0.01 -10.45
CA ASP A 34 -14.37 1.29 -9.75
C ASP A 34 -14.54 1.18 -8.22
N LYS A 35 -14.53 -0.03 -7.67
CA LYS A 35 -14.62 -0.26 -6.23
C LYS A 35 -13.30 0.10 -5.59
N THR A 36 -13.38 0.89 -4.52
CA THR A 36 -12.24 1.21 -3.67
C THR A 36 -12.23 0.30 -2.45
N ILE A 37 -11.05 -0.17 -2.09
CA ILE A 37 -10.78 -1.00 -0.92
C ILE A 37 -9.96 -0.17 0.06
N ASP A 38 -10.41 -0.11 1.31
CA ASP A 38 -9.63 0.44 2.41
C ASP A 38 -8.44 -0.49 2.70
N ILE A 39 -7.24 0.05 2.60
CA ILE A 39 -6.01 -0.61 3.02
C ILE A 39 -5.86 -0.34 4.51
N ALA A 40 -6.21 -1.36 5.31
CA ALA A 40 -6.09 -1.33 6.76
C ALA A 40 -4.63 -1.46 7.23
N ASP A 41 -3.80 -2.11 6.41
CA ASP A 41 -2.38 -2.29 6.65
C ASP A 41 -1.55 -1.14 6.05
N SER A 42 -0.30 -0.99 6.48
CA SER A 42 0.60 0.08 6.01
C SER A 42 0.95 0.00 4.52
N ALA A 43 0.63 -1.12 3.86
CA ALA A 43 0.93 -1.35 2.45
C ALA A 43 -0.19 -2.11 1.73
N ALA A 44 -0.37 -1.79 0.44
CA ALA A 44 -1.16 -2.61 -0.47
C ALA A 44 -0.26 -3.69 -1.09
N GLU A 45 -0.66 -4.95 -0.98
CA GLU A 45 0.07 -6.09 -1.54
C GLU A 45 -0.44 -6.47 -2.94
N ILE A 46 0.48 -6.59 -3.88
CA ILE A 46 0.21 -6.95 -5.28
C ILE A 46 0.92 -8.26 -5.57
N GLU A 47 0.12 -9.30 -5.77
CA GLU A 47 0.61 -10.64 -6.02
C GLU A 47 1.43 -10.75 -7.32
N ASN A 48 2.52 -11.51 -7.27
CA ASN A 48 3.36 -11.91 -8.40
C ASN A 48 3.83 -10.79 -9.35
N LEU A 49 3.85 -9.52 -8.92
CA LEU A 49 4.34 -8.44 -9.78
C LEU A 49 5.87 -8.47 -9.90
N CYS A 50 6.54 -8.93 -8.85
CA CYS A 50 7.98 -9.00 -8.67
C CYS A 50 8.54 -10.39 -9.01
N GLU A 51 8.17 -10.95 -10.17
CA GLU A 51 8.70 -12.25 -10.60
C GLU A 51 10.24 -12.27 -10.60
N LEU A 52 10.82 -13.30 -9.96
CA LEU A 52 12.26 -13.51 -9.79
C LEU A 52 13.02 -13.76 -11.11
N SER A 53 12.31 -13.92 -12.22
CA SER A 53 12.88 -14.11 -13.56
C SER A 53 13.52 -12.83 -14.13
N GLN A 54 13.23 -11.66 -13.55
CA GLN A 54 13.72 -10.36 -13.98
C GLN A 54 14.95 -9.91 -13.19
N ARG A 55 15.76 -9.01 -13.76
CA ARG A 55 16.84 -8.35 -13.00
C ARG A 55 16.22 -7.52 -11.87
N GLU A 56 16.83 -7.57 -10.69
CA GLU A 56 16.38 -6.87 -9.48
C GLU A 56 15.96 -5.41 -9.74
N VAL A 57 16.83 -4.61 -10.36
CA VAL A 57 16.54 -3.19 -10.70
C VAL A 57 15.30 -3.03 -11.58
N GLN A 58 15.10 -3.94 -12.55
CA GLN A 58 13.93 -3.86 -13.43
C GLN A 58 12.64 -4.20 -12.68
N ARG A 59 12.74 -5.17 -11.77
CA ARG A 59 11.64 -5.64 -10.93
C ARG A 59 11.20 -4.57 -9.92
N GLU A 60 12.15 -3.93 -9.23
CA GLU A 60 11.86 -2.81 -8.33
C GLU A 60 11.23 -1.62 -9.09
N ASN A 61 11.78 -1.26 -10.25
CA ASN A 61 11.22 -0.18 -11.06
C ASN A 61 9.78 -0.49 -11.51
N LYS A 62 9.52 -1.74 -11.93
CA LYS A 62 8.18 -2.19 -12.34
C LYS A 62 7.19 -2.13 -11.19
N CYS A 63 7.59 -2.57 -9.99
CA CYS A 63 6.77 -2.47 -8.79
C CYS A 63 6.46 -1.01 -8.47
N ASN A 64 7.48 -0.16 -8.38
CA ASN A 64 7.33 1.26 -8.06
C ASN A 64 6.45 2.00 -9.09
N GLU A 65 6.65 1.74 -10.38
CA GLU A 65 5.83 2.35 -11.44
C GLU A 65 4.37 1.88 -11.37
N TYR A 66 4.13 0.59 -11.12
CA TYR A 66 2.78 0.07 -10.95
C TYR A 66 2.08 0.70 -9.75
N CYS A 67 2.75 0.79 -8.61
CA CYS A 67 2.23 1.43 -7.41
C CYS A 67 1.82 2.88 -7.64
N LYS A 68 2.66 3.66 -8.34
CA LYS A 68 2.36 5.07 -8.66
C LYS A 68 1.21 5.22 -9.65
N THR A 69 1.18 4.38 -10.68
CA THR A 69 0.24 4.54 -11.81
C THR A 69 -1.11 3.87 -11.57
N SER A 70 -1.12 2.75 -10.87
CA SER A 70 -2.31 1.89 -10.72
C SER A 70 -2.92 1.96 -9.32
N CYS A 71 -2.10 2.29 -8.32
CA CYS A 71 -2.53 2.33 -6.91
C CYS A 71 -2.56 3.74 -6.32
N ASP A 72 -2.07 4.76 -7.03
CA ASP A 72 -1.92 6.13 -6.50
C ASP A 72 -1.09 6.17 -5.20
N ALA A 73 -0.08 5.30 -5.14
CA ALA A 73 0.86 5.20 -4.02
C ALA A 73 2.07 6.10 -4.25
N ASN A 74 2.76 6.47 -3.17
CA ASN A 74 3.98 7.28 -3.25
C ASN A 74 5.20 6.48 -3.72
N HIS A 75 5.29 5.23 -3.28
CA HIS A 75 6.35 4.32 -3.70
C HIS A 75 5.92 2.85 -3.61
N GLY A 76 6.70 1.98 -4.25
CA GLY A 76 6.54 0.54 -4.15
C GLY A 76 7.89 -0.17 -4.12
N VAL A 77 7.95 -1.26 -3.35
CA VAL A 77 9.13 -2.13 -3.26
C VAL A 77 8.70 -3.59 -3.38
N CYS A 78 9.54 -4.41 -4.00
CA CYS A 78 9.33 -5.84 -3.93
C CYS A 78 9.62 -6.35 -2.53
N GLY A 79 8.92 -7.41 -2.12
CA GLY A 79 9.21 -8.06 -0.86
C GLY A 79 10.68 -8.47 -0.76
N SER A 80 11.23 -8.35 0.43
CA SER A 80 12.47 -9.01 0.80
C SER A 80 12.29 -9.60 2.18
N THR A 81 12.98 -10.71 2.44
CA THR A 81 13.13 -11.27 3.78
C THR A 81 13.80 -10.29 4.75
N ASP A 82 14.44 -9.23 4.23
CA ASP A 82 15.07 -8.18 5.02
C ASP A 82 14.05 -7.20 5.65
N PHE A 83 12.85 -7.07 5.06
CA PHE A 83 11.82 -6.12 5.50
C PHE A 83 10.75 -6.77 6.40
N GLY A 84 10.71 -8.10 6.48
CA GLY A 84 9.84 -8.84 7.40
C GLY A 84 9.62 -10.30 6.98
N PRO A 85 9.21 -11.18 7.89
CA PRO A 85 8.93 -12.59 7.58
C PRO A 85 7.75 -12.78 6.62
N ASP A 86 6.86 -11.79 6.53
CA ASP A 86 5.63 -11.86 5.75
C ASP A 86 5.76 -11.21 4.36
N GLN A 87 6.90 -10.60 4.02
CA GLN A 87 7.09 -9.94 2.72
C GLN A 87 7.68 -10.87 1.66
N GLU A 88 6.82 -11.63 0.98
CA GLU A 88 7.28 -12.57 -0.06
C GLU A 88 7.95 -11.85 -1.25
N PRO A 89 9.13 -12.31 -1.72
CA PRO A 89 9.89 -11.61 -2.76
C PRO A 89 9.23 -11.51 -4.14
N GLN A 90 8.23 -12.35 -4.40
CA GLN A 90 7.45 -12.29 -5.64
C GLN A 90 6.35 -11.21 -5.62
N HIS A 91 6.03 -10.67 -4.44
CA HIS A 91 4.97 -9.69 -4.24
C HIS A 91 5.54 -8.26 -4.24
N CYS A 92 4.72 -7.32 -4.66
CA CYS A 92 5.02 -5.90 -4.63
C CYS A 92 4.17 -5.22 -3.56
N TYR A 93 4.80 -4.40 -2.73
CA TYR A 93 4.17 -3.69 -1.63
C TYR A 93 4.17 -2.20 -1.95
N CYS A 94 2.98 -1.61 -2.07
CA CYS A 94 2.78 -0.19 -2.36
C CYS A 94 2.43 0.57 -1.08
N TYR A 95 3.07 1.73 -0.87
CA TYR A 95 2.90 2.54 0.34
C TYR A 95 2.40 3.95 -0.02
N ALA A 96 1.34 4.39 0.65
CA ALA A 96 0.80 5.74 0.51
C ALA A 96 1.60 6.78 1.28
N GLU A 97 2.17 6.44 2.43
CA GLU A 97 2.98 7.37 3.20
C GLU A 97 4.45 7.25 2.82
N SER A 98 5.17 8.37 2.93
CA SER A 98 6.62 8.37 2.82
C SER A 98 7.17 7.87 4.16
N ASP A 99 7.05 6.58 4.46
CA ASP A 99 7.62 5.96 5.66
C ASP A 99 9.15 5.80 5.51
N PHE A 100 9.84 6.91 5.29
CA PHE A 100 11.30 7.03 5.30
C PHE A 100 11.73 8.32 6.03
#